data_AF-A0AAW4JKL2-F1
#
_entry.id   AF-A0AAW4JKL2-F1
#
_cell.length_a   1.000
_cell.length_b   1.000
_cell.length_c   1.000
_cell.angle_alpha   90.00
_cell.angle_beta   90.00
_cell.angle_gamma   90.00
#
_symmetry.space_group_name_H-M   'P 1'
#
loop_
_entity.id
_entity.type
_entity.pdbx_description
1 polymer ?
#
loop_
_entity_poly.entity_id
_entity_poly.type
_entity_poly.pdbx_seq_one_letter_code
_entity_poly.pdbx_strand_id
1 'polypeptide(L)'
;MITPLRRAALVLAVAATALLTLAAPAAAHGADAPEGTDYRATISGVDPDGPGLTARMVEAGARLELTNDTDADVTVLGYSGEPYLRIGPAGVYENTRSPATYLNRTLAGETRLPAEANPAAAPDWRRIDDGPTARWHDQRTLWREDAPPAAVAADPDREHRVRDWTVPLRAGDTTGAVRGTLDWVPPPDPYPWWVAATLGFLLIGAAGLAPGGTAAGVRALRAVGALLALGGAATVALTVARALDTGAPGVGGTLAELVTGQVWTLLTGLGALAA
;
A
#
# COMPACT_ATOMS: atom_id res chain seq x y z
N MET A 1 -44.78 -21.13 -6.48
CA MET A 1 -43.90 -20.39 -7.42
C MET A 1 -43.52 -19.05 -6.79
N ILE A 2 -42.23 -18.76 -6.66
CA ILE A 2 -41.77 -17.45 -6.16
C ILE A 2 -42.03 -16.42 -7.26
N THR A 3 -42.65 -15.29 -6.93
CA THR A 3 -42.88 -14.20 -7.89
C THR A 3 -41.55 -13.65 -8.41
N PRO A 4 -41.47 -13.17 -9.67
CA PRO A 4 -40.23 -12.67 -10.26
C PRO A 4 -39.57 -11.56 -9.42
N LEU A 5 -40.37 -10.71 -8.76
CA LEU A 5 -39.92 -9.71 -7.79
C LEU A 5 -39.18 -10.31 -6.59
N ARG A 6 -39.69 -11.40 -6.02
CA ARG A 6 -39.08 -12.05 -4.85
C ARG A 6 -37.82 -12.83 -5.23
N ARG A 7 -37.73 -13.32 -6.47
CA ARG A 7 -36.48 -13.90 -7.02
C ARG A 7 -35.41 -12.82 -7.25
N ALA A 8 -35.76 -11.71 -7.89
CA ALA A 8 -34.85 -10.60 -8.12
C ALA A 8 -34.32 -10.01 -6.80
N ALA A 9 -35.19 -9.80 -5.81
CA ALA A 9 -34.77 -9.33 -4.49
C ALA A 9 -33.82 -10.30 -3.78
N LEU A 10 -34.04 -11.61 -3.91
CA LEU A 10 -33.16 -12.63 -3.34
C LEU A 10 -31.80 -12.67 -4.03
N VAL A 11 -31.77 -12.59 -5.37
CA VAL A 11 -30.52 -12.54 -6.16
C VAL A 11 -29.73 -11.29 -5.81
N LEU A 12 -30.38 -10.12 -5.74
CA LEU A 12 -29.73 -8.87 -5.35
C LEU A 12 -29.20 -8.94 -3.91
N ALA A 13 -29.96 -9.50 -2.97
CA ALA A 13 -29.52 -9.65 -1.59
C ALA A 13 -28.32 -10.59 -1.47
N VAL A 14 -28.32 -11.72 -2.20
CA VAL A 14 -27.20 -12.67 -2.24
C VAL A 14 -25.99 -12.03 -2.91
N ALA A 15 -26.16 -11.35 -4.05
CA ALA A 15 -25.07 -10.66 -4.74
C ALA A 15 -24.47 -9.54 -3.89
N ALA A 16 -25.31 -8.73 -3.24
CA ALA A 16 -24.86 -7.67 -2.33
C ALA A 16 -24.13 -8.25 -1.11
N THR A 17 -24.65 -9.33 -0.52
CA THR A 17 -23.98 -10.02 0.59
C THR A 17 -22.64 -10.58 0.14
N ALA A 18 -22.58 -11.25 -1.00
CA ALA A 18 -21.35 -11.78 -1.57
C ALA A 18 -20.33 -10.67 -1.84
N LEU A 19 -20.73 -9.57 -2.47
CA LEU A 19 -19.90 -8.39 -2.70
C LEU A 19 -19.37 -7.80 -1.39
N LEU A 20 -20.22 -7.60 -0.39
CA LEU A 20 -19.81 -7.06 0.92
C LEU A 20 -18.86 -8.01 1.67
N THR A 21 -19.05 -9.33 1.56
CA THR A 21 -18.14 -10.31 2.19
C THR A 21 -16.79 -10.42 1.47
N LEU A 22 -16.77 -10.34 0.14
CA LEU A 22 -15.55 -10.43 -0.67
C LEU A 22 -14.77 -9.12 -0.71
N ALA A 23 -15.42 -7.98 -0.46
CA ALA A 23 -14.77 -6.67 -0.34
C ALA A 23 -14.14 -6.43 1.04
N ALA A 24 -14.39 -7.29 2.04
CA ALA A 24 -13.85 -7.13 3.39
C ALA A 24 -12.30 -7.02 3.45
N PRO A 25 -11.49 -7.72 2.63
CA PRO A 25 -10.04 -7.53 2.61
C PRO A 25 -9.60 -6.12 2.18
N ALA A 26 -10.40 -5.44 1.33
CA ALA A 26 -10.12 -4.07 0.91
C ALA A 26 -10.35 -3.06 2.06
N ALA A 27 -11.27 -3.34 2.98
CA ALA A 27 -11.48 -2.53 4.18
C ALA A 27 -10.44 -2.80 5.29
N ALA A 28 -9.72 -3.93 5.22
CA ALA A 28 -8.61 -4.22 6.13
C ALA A 28 -7.32 -3.46 5.76
N HIS A 29 -7.26 -2.86 4.57
CA HIS A 29 -6.22 -1.90 4.23
C HIS A 29 -6.58 -0.57 4.88
N GLY A 30 -5.88 -0.22 5.97
CA GLY A 30 -6.01 1.09 6.58
C GLY A 30 -5.67 2.19 5.58
N ALA A 31 -6.26 3.38 5.75
CA ALA A 31 -6.00 4.54 4.90
C ALA A 31 -4.51 4.97 4.88
N ASP A 32 -3.71 4.47 5.83
CA ASP A 32 -2.28 4.73 5.97
C ASP A 32 -1.38 3.68 5.30
N ALA A 33 -1.97 2.64 4.66
CA ALA A 33 -1.18 1.68 3.90
C ALA A 33 -0.59 2.38 2.66
N PRO A 34 0.73 2.25 2.41
CA PRO A 34 1.36 2.80 1.21
C PRO A 34 0.68 2.30 -0.06
N GLU A 35 0.72 3.09 -1.13
CA GLU A 35 0.29 2.61 -2.45
C GLU A 35 1.05 1.33 -2.81
N GLY A 36 0.33 0.36 -3.36
CA GLY A 36 0.94 -0.87 -3.84
C GLY A 36 1.96 -0.55 -4.93
N THR A 37 3.14 -1.16 -4.82
CA THR A 37 4.21 -1.02 -5.83
C THR A 37 4.37 -2.34 -6.57
N ASP A 38 4.76 -2.27 -7.83
CA ASP A 38 5.14 -3.44 -8.64
C ASP A 38 6.53 -3.99 -8.26
N TYR A 39 7.18 -3.43 -7.24
CA TYR A 39 8.46 -3.91 -6.70
C TYR A 39 8.26 -4.70 -5.41
N ARG A 40 8.74 -5.93 -5.41
CA ARG A 40 8.76 -6.83 -4.25
C ARG A 40 10.14 -6.83 -3.61
N ALA A 41 10.21 -6.37 -2.37
CA ALA A 41 11.38 -6.55 -1.52
C ALA A 41 11.28 -7.87 -0.73
N THR A 42 12.35 -8.67 -0.78
CA THR A 42 12.43 -9.95 -0.05
C THR A 42 13.72 -10.01 0.76
N ILE A 43 13.66 -10.44 2.01
CA ILE A 43 14.86 -10.74 2.81
C ILE A 43 15.32 -12.15 2.46
N SER A 44 16.61 -12.28 2.14
CA SER A 44 17.26 -13.56 1.84
C SER A 44 18.08 -14.10 3.02
N GLY A 45 18.43 -13.26 3.99
CA GLY A 45 19.09 -13.69 5.22
C GLY A 45 19.54 -12.56 6.12
N VAL A 46 19.96 -12.92 7.34
CA VAL A 46 20.57 -12.03 8.33
C VAL A 46 21.88 -12.67 8.79
N ASP A 47 22.95 -11.89 8.81
CA ASP A 47 24.26 -12.29 9.31
C ASP A 47 24.64 -11.52 10.59
N PRO A 48 25.24 -12.20 11.59
CA PRO A 48 25.36 -13.66 11.66
C PRO A 48 23.99 -14.32 11.82
N ASP A 49 23.78 -15.46 11.14
CA ASP A 49 22.58 -16.26 11.32
C ASP A 49 22.61 -16.91 12.71
N GLY A 50 21.53 -16.78 13.46
CA GLY A 50 21.48 -17.22 14.85
C GLY A 50 20.18 -16.90 15.56
N PRO A 51 19.92 -17.54 16.72
CA PRO A 51 18.73 -17.30 17.50
C PRO A 51 18.71 -15.86 18.05
N GLY A 52 17.53 -15.24 18.02
CA GLY A 52 17.29 -13.93 18.64
C GLY A 52 17.50 -12.73 17.72
N LEU A 53 18.02 -12.88 16.50
CA LEU A 53 18.05 -11.78 15.52
C LEU A 53 17.23 -12.17 14.29
N THR A 54 16.13 -11.47 14.04
CA THR A 54 15.24 -11.77 12.92
C THR A 54 14.89 -10.52 12.14
N ALA A 55 14.81 -10.64 10.81
CA ALA A 55 14.41 -9.56 9.94
C ALA A 55 13.30 -10.01 8.99
N ARG A 56 12.32 -9.14 8.75
CA ARG A 56 11.26 -9.38 7.77
C ARG A 56 10.79 -8.07 7.12
N MET A 57 10.26 -8.20 5.91
CA MET A 57 9.55 -7.10 5.28
C MET A 57 8.12 -7.06 5.82
N VAL A 58 7.63 -5.86 6.15
CA VAL A 58 6.27 -5.62 6.68
C VAL A 58 5.58 -4.55 5.85
N GLU A 59 4.28 -4.33 6.10
CA GLU A 59 3.49 -3.30 5.40
C GLU A 59 3.62 -3.41 3.87
N ALA A 60 3.38 -4.62 3.35
CA ALA A 60 3.51 -4.96 1.92
C ALA A 60 4.90 -4.67 1.30
N GLY A 61 5.97 -4.66 2.12
CA GLY A 61 7.33 -4.38 1.65
C GLY A 61 7.78 -2.95 1.88
N ALA A 62 6.93 -2.08 2.41
CA ALA A 62 7.25 -0.68 2.64
C ALA A 62 8.23 -0.45 3.80
N ARG A 63 8.28 -1.36 4.77
CA ARG A 63 9.20 -1.26 5.93
C ARG A 63 9.99 -2.53 6.14
N LEU A 64 11.24 -2.34 6.56
CA LEU A 64 12.03 -3.40 7.15
C LEU A 64 11.76 -3.42 8.65
N GLU A 65 11.46 -4.60 9.19
CA GLU A 65 11.41 -4.86 10.62
C GLU A 65 12.63 -5.69 11.03
N LEU A 66 13.33 -5.25 12.06
CA LEU A 66 14.42 -5.98 12.70
C LEU A 66 14.09 -6.14 14.18
N THR A 67 14.02 -7.39 14.65
CA THR A 67 13.83 -7.75 16.05
C THR A 67 15.10 -8.37 16.60
N ASN A 68 15.58 -7.83 17.72
CA ASN A 68 16.77 -8.28 18.42
C ASN A 68 16.44 -8.69 19.87
N ASP A 69 16.19 -9.97 20.08
CA ASP A 69 15.98 -10.62 21.38
C ASP A 69 17.29 -11.16 22.00
N THR A 70 18.45 -10.75 21.48
CA THR A 70 19.75 -11.10 22.09
C THR A 70 20.06 -10.19 23.29
N ASP A 71 21.02 -10.60 24.12
CA ASP A 71 21.46 -9.82 25.29
C ASP A 71 22.36 -8.62 24.93
N ALA A 72 22.65 -8.40 23.65
CA ALA A 72 23.56 -7.36 23.17
C ALA A 72 22.90 -6.43 22.16
N ASP A 73 23.36 -5.17 22.13
CA ASP A 73 22.89 -4.20 21.15
C ASP A 73 23.37 -4.54 19.74
N VAL A 74 22.43 -4.49 18.78
CA VAL A 74 22.70 -4.48 17.34
C VAL A 74 22.51 -3.07 16.82
N THR A 75 23.55 -2.53 16.18
CA THR A 75 23.51 -1.23 15.51
C THR A 75 23.22 -1.43 14.02
N VAL A 76 22.18 -0.78 13.50
CA VAL A 76 21.94 -0.66 12.06
C VAL A 76 22.75 0.52 11.55
N LEU A 77 23.46 0.35 10.42
CA LEU A 77 24.25 1.42 9.83
C LEU A 77 23.47 2.17 8.74
N GLY A 78 23.61 3.50 8.77
CA GLY A 78 23.07 4.42 7.79
C GLY A 78 23.84 4.40 6.46
N TYR A 79 23.46 5.31 5.56
CA TYR A 79 23.91 5.29 4.17
C TYR A 79 25.38 5.65 3.98
N SER A 80 26.00 6.32 4.95
CA SER A 80 27.44 6.63 4.97
C SER A 80 28.23 5.72 5.92
N GLY A 81 27.61 4.64 6.41
CA GLY A 81 28.20 3.72 7.39
C GLY A 81 28.14 4.22 8.84
N GLU A 82 27.46 5.34 9.09
CA GLU A 82 27.28 5.90 10.43
C GLU A 82 26.27 5.08 11.26
N PRO A 83 26.36 5.07 12.61
CA PRO A 83 25.32 4.46 13.44
C PRO A 83 23.97 5.14 13.22
N TYR A 84 22.94 4.37 12.86
CA TYR A 84 21.59 4.88 12.63
C TYR A 84 20.62 4.45 13.73
N LEU A 85 20.35 3.14 13.84
CA LEU A 85 19.51 2.58 14.90
C LEU A 85 20.36 1.72 15.83
N ARG A 86 19.98 1.65 17.10
CA ARG A 86 20.52 0.70 18.06
C ARG A 86 19.35 -0.02 18.72
N ILE A 87 19.35 -1.34 18.62
CA ILE A 87 18.24 -2.21 19.02
C ILE A 87 18.79 -3.25 19.98
N GLY A 88 18.20 -3.39 21.15
CA GLY A 88 18.66 -4.37 22.14
C GLY A 88 17.75 -4.40 23.38
N PRO A 89 18.21 -5.01 24.49
CA PRO A 89 17.37 -5.27 25.67
C PRO A 89 16.90 -4.00 26.40
N ALA A 90 17.55 -2.85 26.18
CA ALA A 90 17.15 -1.56 26.74
C ALA A 90 16.10 -0.81 25.89
N GLY A 91 15.77 -1.34 24.71
CA GLY A 91 14.81 -0.76 23.75
C GLY A 91 15.47 -0.35 22.43
N VAL A 92 14.73 0.45 21.66
CA VAL A 92 15.18 1.00 20.38
C VAL A 92 15.60 2.46 20.55
N TYR A 93 16.76 2.78 19.99
CA TYR A 93 17.30 4.13 19.93
C TYR A 93 17.59 4.50 18.48
N GLU A 94 17.34 5.75 18.13
CA GLU A 94 17.78 6.36 16.87
C GLU A 94 18.86 7.40 17.14
N ASN A 95 19.81 7.53 16.22
CA ASN A 95 20.84 8.55 16.27
C ASN A 95 20.33 9.82 15.58
N THR A 96 20.11 10.89 16.33
CA THR A 96 19.65 12.18 15.77
C THR A 96 20.71 12.84 14.87
N ARG A 97 21.97 12.41 14.95
CA ARG A 97 23.05 12.87 14.04
C ARG A 97 23.10 12.10 12.72
N SER A 98 22.43 10.95 12.59
CA SER A 98 22.44 10.18 11.34
C SER A 98 21.48 10.79 10.31
N PRO A 99 21.93 11.08 9.08
CA PRO A 99 21.04 11.44 7.98
C PRO A 99 19.92 10.40 7.73
N ALA A 100 20.19 9.12 7.97
CA ALA A 100 19.20 8.05 7.78
C ALA A 100 17.95 8.23 8.66
N THR A 101 18.08 8.82 9.86
CA THR A 101 16.94 9.16 10.74
C THR A 101 15.89 10.06 10.09
N TYR A 102 16.33 10.92 9.18
CA TYR A 102 15.45 11.86 8.48
C TYR A 102 15.00 11.29 7.13
N LEU A 103 15.93 10.70 6.39
CA LEU A 103 15.67 10.10 5.08
C LEU A 103 14.69 8.92 5.13
N ASN A 104 14.60 8.22 6.26
CA ASN A 104 13.76 7.03 6.44
C ASN A 104 12.40 7.32 7.08
N ARG A 105 12.10 8.59 7.38
CA ARG A 105 10.86 8.98 8.04
C ARG A 105 9.63 8.80 7.14
N THR A 106 9.83 8.94 5.83
CA THR A 106 8.80 8.86 4.80
C THR A 106 9.29 7.98 3.67
N LEU A 107 8.39 7.25 2.99
CA LEU A 107 8.71 6.45 1.81
C LEU A 107 9.46 7.23 0.71
N ALA A 108 9.01 8.45 0.43
CA ALA A 108 9.62 9.30 -0.60
C ALA A 108 11.02 9.83 -0.21
N GLY A 109 11.37 9.82 1.08
CA GLY A 109 12.64 10.33 1.58
C GLY A 109 12.87 11.83 1.39
N GLU A 110 11.82 12.62 1.19
CA GLU A 110 11.87 14.05 0.84
C GLU A 110 12.17 14.97 2.04
N THR A 111 12.45 14.40 3.21
CA THR A 111 12.71 15.19 4.41
C THR A 111 14.01 15.98 4.25
N ARG A 112 13.92 17.32 4.29
CA ARG A 112 15.10 18.19 4.33
C ARG A 112 15.94 17.85 5.56
N LEU A 113 17.21 17.54 5.33
CA LEU A 113 18.15 17.24 6.39
C LEU A 113 18.42 18.50 7.24
N PRO A 114 18.30 18.42 8.58
CA PRO A 114 18.71 19.50 9.45
C PRO A 114 20.24 19.62 9.52
N ALA A 115 20.74 20.79 9.93
CA ALA A 115 22.18 21.06 9.95
C ALA A 115 22.94 20.14 10.94
N GLU A 116 22.26 19.65 11.96
CA GLU A 116 22.80 18.75 12.99
C GLU A 116 22.99 17.31 12.47
N ALA A 117 22.34 16.93 11.36
CA ALA A 117 22.52 15.63 10.72
C ALA A 117 23.90 15.56 10.05
N ASN A 118 24.87 15.01 10.77
CA ASN A 118 26.25 14.88 10.35
C ASN A 118 26.71 13.43 10.56
N PRO A 119 26.92 12.64 9.49
CA PRO A 119 27.28 11.23 9.60
C PRO A 119 28.67 10.99 10.23
N ALA A 120 29.53 12.02 10.28
CA ALA A 120 30.85 11.94 10.89
C ALA A 120 30.85 12.34 12.38
N ALA A 121 29.74 12.88 12.91
CA ALA A 121 29.63 13.24 14.32
C ALA A 121 29.45 12.00 15.20
N ALA A 122 29.87 12.11 16.47
CA ALA A 122 29.54 11.10 17.47
C ALA A 122 28.00 10.96 17.58
N PRO A 123 27.48 9.73 17.74
CA PRO A 123 26.04 9.51 17.76
C PRO A 123 25.40 10.17 18.99
N ASP A 124 24.22 10.75 18.79
CA ASP A 124 23.36 11.29 19.83
C ASP A 124 22.08 10.47 19.88
N TRP A 125 22.01 9.57 20.85
CA TRP A 125 20.97 8.54 20.93
C TRP A 125 19.71 9.06 21.59
N ARG A 126 18.59 8.98 20.87
CA ARG A 126 17.25 9.19 21.39
C ARG A 126 16.51 7.87 21.44
N ARG A 127 15.96 7.52 22.60
CA ARG A 127 15.10 6.33 22.75
C ARG A 127 13.75 6.60 22.08
N ILE A 128 13.29 5.64 21.30
CA ILE A 128 12.03 5.73 20.54
C ILE A 128 11.04 4.60 20.85
N ASP A 129 11.52 3.47 21.39
CA ASP A 129 10.68 2.36 21.80
C ASP A 129 11.33 1.60 22.98
N ASP A 130 10.50 0.88 23.74
CA ASP A 130 10.90 0.10 24.90
C ASP A 130 11.18 -1.37 24.56
N GLY A 131 10.62 -1.87 23.45
CA GLY A 131 10.75 -3.23 22.99
C GLY A 131 11.99 -3.48 22.11
N PRO A 132 12.19 -4.74 21.71
CA PRO A 132 13.37 -5.18 20.96
C PRO A 132 13.23 -5.01 19.43
N THR A 133 12.22 -4.28 18.94
CA THR A 133 11.84 -4.28 17.52
C THR A 133 11.82 -2.87 16.95
N ALA A 134 12.57 -2.67 15.88
CA ALA A 134 12.53 -1.44 15.08
C ALA A 134 11.88 -1.68 13.72
N ARG A 135 11.12 -0.69 13.24
CA ARG A 135 10.54 -0.66 11.89
C ARG A 135 10.87 0.67 11.23
N TRP A 136 11.37 0.63 9.99
CA TRP A 136 11.67 1.85 9.24
C TRP A 136 11.56 1.63 7.74
N HIS A 137 11.42 2.73 6.99
CA HIS A 137 11.51 2.73 5.54
C HIS A 137 12.99 2.78 5.13
N ASP A 138 13.57 1.68 4.67
CA ASP A 138 14.96 1.69 4.18
C ASP A 138 15.00 1.94 2.67
N GLN A 139 15.68 2.99 2.25
CA GLN A 139 15.77 3.35 0.83
C GLN A 139 16.54 2.31 0.00
N ARG A 140 17.33 1.43 0.65
CA ARG A 140 18.02 0.32 -0.03
C ARG A 140 17.07 -0.80 -0.46
N THR A 141 15.86 -0.87 0.11
CA THR A 141 14.89 -1.92 -0.22
C THR A 141 13.83 -1.46 -1.22
N LEU A 142 13.90 -0.22 -1.71
CA LEU A 142 12.87 0.40 -2.55
C LEU A 142 13.43 0.76 -3.93
N TRP A 143 12.57 0.75 -4.96
CA TRP A 143 12.85 1.48 -6.19
C TRP A 143 12.41 2.94 -6.01
N ARG A 144 13.25 3.91 -6.39
CA ARG A 144 13.00 5.34 -6.12
C ARG A 144 13.15 6.23 -7.34
N GLU A 145 13.41 5.66 -8.50
CA GLU A 145 13.49 6.43 -9.74
C GLU A 145 12.10 6.43 -10.39
N ASP A 146 11.75 7.55 -11.04
CA ASP A 146 10.45 7.68 -11.72
C ASP A 146 10.32 6.70 -12.89
N ALA A 147 11.44 6.43 -13.59
CA ALA A 147 11.48 5.46 -14.67
C ALA A 147 11.78 4.06 -14.14
N PRO A 148 11.17 3.00 -14.70
CA PRO A 148 11.54 1.64 -14.36
C PRO A 148 12.95 1.30 -14.89
N PRO A 149 13.64 0.30 -14.31
CA PRO A 149 14.91 -0.20 -14.82
C PRO A 149 14.82 -0.57 -16.31
N ALA A 150 15.90 -0.41 -17.07
CA ALA A 150 15.90 -0.65 -18.52
C ALA A 150 15.42 -2.06 -18.91
N ALA A 151 15.74 -3.09 -18.12
CA ALA A 151 15.26 -4.45 -18.36
C ALA A 151 13.74 -4.59 -18.19
N VAL A 152 13.17 -3.92 -17.19
CA VAL A 152 11.72 -3.86 -16.95
C VAL A 152 11.04 -3.08 -18.09
N ALA A 153 11.59 -1.94 -18.49
CA ALA A 153 11.05 -1.17 -19.61
C ALA A 153 11.01 -1.95 -20.93
N ALA A 154 11.97 -2.86 -21.13
CA ALA A 154 12.06 -3.69 -22.32
C ALA A 154 11.08 -4.87 -22.33
N ASP A 155 10.69 -5.39 -21.17
CA ASP A 155 9.83 -6.58 -21.03
C ASP A 155 8.94 -6.47 -19.77
N PRO A 156 7.99 -5.53 -19.71
CA PRO A 156 7.28 -5.18 -18.47
C PRO A 156 6.36 -6.28 -17.95
N ASP A 157 5.98 -7.24 -18.80
CA ASP A 157 5.05 -8.34 -18.49
C ASP A 157 5.73 -9.55 -17.84
N ARG A 158 7.03 -9.47 -17.55
CA ARG A 158 7.79 -10.53 -16.88
C ARG A 158 8.41 -10.07 -15.57
N GLU A 159 8.59 -11.01 -14.64
CA GLU A 159 9.34 -10.73 -13.43
C GLU A 159 10.82 -10.47 -13.73
N HIS A 160 11.40 -9.47 -13.07
CA HIS A 160 12.82 -9.13 -13.21
C HIS A 160 13.49 -8.96 -11.86
N ARG A 161 14.68 -9.55 -11.68
CA ARG A 161 15.58 -9.13 -10.61
C ARG A 161 16.09 -7.73 -10.91
N VAL A 162 15.72 -6.76 -10.08
CA VAL A 162 16.20 -5.37 -10.20
C VAL A 162 17.57 -5.23 -9.55
N ARG A 163 17.69 -5.68 -8.30
CA ARG A 163 18.96 -5.65 -7.56
C ARG A 163 18.96 -6.58 -6.34
N ASP A 164 20.15 -6.93 -5.90
CA ASP A 164 20.38 -7.39 -4.54
C ASP A 164 20.70 -6.17 -3.67
N TRP A 165 20.27 -6.20 -2.40
CA TRP A 165 20.48 -5.11 -1.47
C TRP A 165 21.01 -5.62 -0.13
N THR A 166 21.62 -4.72 0.63
CA THR A 166 22.22 -5.03 1.93
C THR A 166 22.09 -3.86 2.89
N VAL A 167 21.63 -4.14 4.11
CA VAL A 167 21.61 -3.20 5.23
C VAL A 167 22.67 -3.67 6.23
N PRO A 168 23.81 -2.97 6.35
CA PRO A 168 24.87 -3.37 7.26
C PRO A 168 24.46 -3.24 8.72
N LEU A 169 24.86 -4.23 9.51
CA LEU A 169 24.66 -4.31 10.95
C LEU A 169 26.02 -4.35 11.66
N ARG A 170 26.04 -3.97 12.93
CA ARG A 170 27.19 -4.10 13.81
C ARG A 170 26.77 -4.50 15.22
N ALA A 171 27.29 -5.61 15.72
CA ALA A 171 27.12 -6.07 17.10
C ALA A 171 28.48 -6.03 17.81
N GLY A 172 28.74 -4.98 18.60
CA GLY A 172 30.07 -4.73 19.14
C GLY A 172 31.11 -4.53 18.03
N ASP A 173 32.10 -5.41 17.94
CA ASP A 173 33.13 -5.42 16.90
C ASP A 173 32.79 -6.35 15.72
N THR A 174 31.71 -7.12 15.82
CA THR A 174 31.29 -8.05 14.77
C THR A 174 30.47 -7.31 13.73
N THR A 175 30.91 -7.37 12.47
CA THR A 175 30.15 -6.87 11.32
C THR A 175 29.15 -7.92 10.86
N GLY A 176 27.92 -7.48 10.58
CA GLY A 176 26.85 -8.32 10.05
C GLY A 176 26.06 -7.57 8.97
N ALA A 177 24.99 -8.18 8.48
CA ALA A 177 24.08 -7.51 7.55
C ALA A 177 22.74 -8.22 7.41
N VAL A 178 21.69 -7.45 7.11
CA VAL A 178 20.48 -7.99 6.48
C VAL A 178 20.68 -7.95 4.97
N ARG A 179 20.42 -9.06 4.28
CA ARG A 179 20.48 -9.14 2.82
C ARG A 179 19.12 -9.47 2.23
N GLY A 180 18.93 -9.05 0.99
CA GLY A 180 17.70 -9.31 0.27
C GLY A 180 17.77 -8.96 -1.19
N THR A 181 16.61 -9.06 -1.83
CA THR A 181 16.41 -8.84 -3.25
C THR A 181 15.28 -7.85 -3.47
N LEU A 182 15.36 -7.10 -4.57
CA LEU A 182 14.29 -6.28 -5.09
C LEU A 182 13.95 -6.80 -6.48
N ASP A 183 12.71 -7.24 -6.65
CA ASP A 183 12.22 -7.88 -7.86
C ASP A 183 11.03 -7.08 -8.41
N TRP A 184 11.01 -6.80 -9.70
CA TRP A 184 9.82 -6.32 -10.41
C TRP A 184 8.85 -7.48 -10.58
N VAL A 185 7.59 -7.25 -10.22
CA VAL A 185 6.48 -8.18 -10.35
C VAL A 185 5.41 -7.49 -11.18
N PRO A 186 5.17 -7.94 -12.42
CA PRO A 186 4.14 -7.36 -13.27
C PRO A 186 2.77 -7.36 -12.60
N PRO A 187 1.95 -6.33 -12.79
CA PRO A 187 0.58 -6.35 -12.33
C PRO A 187 -0.16 -7.53 -12.96
N PRO A 188 -1.13 -8.14 -12.25
CA PRO A 188 -1.90 -9.24 -12.80
C PRO A 188 -2.69 -8.79 -14.03
N ASP A 189 -2.83 -9.68 -15.02
CA ASP A 189 -3.66 -9.42 -16.20
C ASP A 189 -5.10 -9.06 -15.75
N PRO A 190 -5.60 -7.84 -16.06
CA PRO A 190 -6.93 -7.44 -15.67
C PRO A 190 -8.03 -8.09 -16.51
N TYR A 191 -7.72 -8.67 -17.67
CA TYR A 191 -8.72 -9.16 -18.62
C TYR A 191 -9.62 -10.28 -18.06
N PRO A 192 -9.10 -11.33 -17.39
CA PRO A 192 -9.95 -12.35 -16.77
C PRO A 192 -10.92 -11.77 -15.73
N TRP A 193 -10.49 -10.76 -14.99
CA TRP A 193 -11.32 -10.07 -14.00
C TRP A 193 -12.44 -9.28 -14.66
N TRP A 194 -12.16 -8.56 -15.75
CA TRP A 194 -13.19 -7.89 -16.55
C TRP A 194 -14.21 -8.85 -17.14
N VAL A 195 -13.75 -10.00 -17.66
CA VAL A 195 -14.65 -11.04 -18.16
C VAL A 195 -15.54 -11.58 -17.04
N ALA A 196 -14.95 -11.94 -15.90
CA ALA A 196 -15.70 -12.45 -14.75
C ALA A 196 -16.72 -11.44 -14.23
N ALA A 197 -16.33 -10.17 -14.09
CA ALA A 197 -17.21 -9.09 -13.65
C ALA A 197 -18.37 -8.87 -14.63
N THR A 198 -18.09 -8.85 -15.93
CA THR A 198 -19.10 -8.69 -16.98
C THR A 198 -20.08 -9.85 -16.99
N LEU A 199 -19.60 -11.08 -16.94
CA LEU A 199 -20.44 -12.28 -16.89
C LEU A 199 -21.30 -12.31 -15.62
N GLY A 200 -20.72 -11.97 -14.47
CA GLY A 200 -21.44 -11.85 -13.20
C GLY A 200 -22.58 -10.82 -13.29
N PHE A 201 -22.32 -9.65 -13.87
CA PHE A 201 -23.33 -8.63 -14.09
C PHE A 201 -24.44 -9.10 -15.02
N LEU A 202 -24.10 -9.73 -16.14
CA LEU A 202 -25.06 -10.30 -17.09
C LEU A 202 -25.93 -11.39 -16.45
N LEU A 203 -25.34 -12.25 -15.61
CA LEU A 203 -26.07 -13.30 -14.88
C LEU A 203 -27.04 -12.71 -13.86
N ILE A 204 -26.62 -11.71 -13.08
CA ILE A 204 -27.50 -10.98 -12.15
C ILE A 204 -28.65 -10.33 -12.93
N GLY A 205 -28.32 -9.67 -14.06
CA GLY A 205 -29.30 -9.10 -14.97
C GLY A 205 -30.33 -10.13 -15.41
N ALA A 206 -29.88 -11.24 -16.01
CA ALA A 206 -30.73 -12.33 -16.50
C ALA A 206 -31.60 -12.98 -15.41
N ALA A 207 -31.03 -13.19 -14.20
CA ALA A 207 -31.74 -13.78 -13.07
C ALA A 207 -32.77 -12.83 -12.44
N GLY A 208 -32.61 -11.51 -12.64
CA GLY A 208 -33.45 -10.45 -12.08
C GLY A 208 -34.51 -9.87 -13.03
N LEU A 209 -34.61 -10.31 -14.29
CA LEU A 209 -35.55 -9.74 -15.26
C LEU A 209 -37.01 -10.01 -14.85
N ALA A 210 -37.64 -9.03 -14.17
CA ALA A 210 -39.06 -8.83 -14.30
C ALA A 210 -39.36 -8.46 -15.77
N PRO A 211 -40.45 -8.96 -16.39
CA PRO A 211 -40.70 -8.72 -17.80
C PRO A 211 -40.71 -7.22 -18.12
N GLY A 212 -39.98 -6.82 -19.17
CA GLY A 212 -40.00 -5.45 -19.67
C GLY A 212 -41.43 -5.00 -19.96
N GLY A 213 -41.75 -3.74 -19.61
CA GLY A 213 -43.11 -3.19 -19.77
C GLY A 213 -44.08 -3.49 -18.62
N THR A 214 -43.66 -4.19 -17.55
CA THR A 214 -44.48 -4.37 -16.35
C THR A 214 -44.21 -3.31 -15.28
N ALA A 215 -45.21 -2.98 -14.46
CA ALA A 215 -45.06 -2.06 -13.32
C ALA A 215 -43.98 -2.54 -12.33
N ALA A 216 -43.81 -3.86 -12.19
CA ALA A 216 -42.76 -4.48 -11.40
C ALA A 216 -41.35 -4.21 -11.97
N GLY A 217 -41.17 -4.37 -13.29
CA GLY A 217 -39.91 -4.07 -13.97
C GLY A 217 -39.53 -2.59 -13.88
N VAL A 218 -40.50 -1.68 -14.05
CA VAL A 218 -40.27 -0.23 -13.89
C VAL A 218 -39.83 0.13 -12.47
N ARG A 219 -40.45 -0.46 -11.43
CA ARG A 219 -40.05 -0.24 -10.03
C ARG A 219 -38.65 -0.78 -9.75
N ALA A 220 -38.32 -1.96 -10.26
CA ALA A 220 -36.99 -2.54 -10.13
C ALA A 220 -35.92 -1.66 -10.79
N LEU A 221 -36.17 -1.18 -12.02
CA LEU A 221 -35.25 -0.30 -12.73
C LEU A 221 -35.05 1.03 -11.99
N ARG A 222 -36.12 1.64 -11.47
CA ARG A 222 -36.03 2.85 -10.63
C ARG A 222 -35.25 2.62 -9.34
N ALA A 223 -35.40 1.46 -8.70
CA ALA A 223 -34.63 1.13 -7.51
C ALA A 223 -33.14 0.96 -7.83
N VAL A 224 -32.80 0.32 -8.95
CA VAL A 224 -31.41 0.22 -9.44
C VAL A 224 -30.85 1.61 -9.74
N GLY A 225 -31.58 2.44 -10.49
CA GLY A 225 -31.16 3.83 -10.75
C GLY A 225 -30.98 4.65 -9.47
N ALA A 226 -31.87 4.51 -8.48
CA ALA A 226 -31.70 5.16 -7.18
C ALA A 226 -30.46 4.67 -6.42
N LEU A 227 -30.14 3.38 -6.50
CA LEU A 227 -28.92 2.82 -5.90
C LEU A 227 -27.67 3.29 -6.64
N LEU A 228 -27.68 3.35 -7.97
CA LEU A 228 -26.60 3.90 -8.78
C LEU A 228 -26.37 5.38 -8.48
N ALA A 229 -27.43 6.18 -8.39
CA ALA A 229 -27.34 7.59 -8.04
C ALA A 229 -26.81 7.79 -6.61
N LEU A 230 -27.28 7.00 -5.63
CA LEU A 230 -26.78 7.06 -4.25
C LEU A 230 -25.30 6.67 -4.19
N GLY A 231 -24.93 5.56 -4.83
CA GLY A 231 -23.55 5.08 -4.90
C GLY A 231 -22.65 6.09 -5.60
N GLY A 232 -23.07 6.61 -6.76
CA GLY A 232 -22.36 7.63 -7.51
C GLY A 232 -22.16 8.91 -6.70
N ALA A 233 -23.19 9.40 -6.01
CA ALA A 233 -23.07 10.55 -5.11
C ALA A 233 -22.08 10.29 -3.97
N ALA A 234 -22.14 9.11 -3.34
CA ALA A 234 -21.22 8.73 -2.27
C ALA A 234 -19.77 8.64 -2.78
N THR A 235 -19.55 8.06 -3.96
CA THR A 235 -18.24 7.98 -4.61
C THR A 235 -17.70 9.37 -4.91
N VAL A 236 -18.48 10.26 -5.53
CA VAL A 236 -18.06 11.64 -5.80
C VAL A 236 -17.74 12.38 -4.50
N ALA A 237 -18.58 12.26 -3.47
CA ALA A 237 -18.34 12.88 -2.18
C ALA A 237 -17.04 12.38 -1.52
N LEU A 238 -16.80 11.07 -1.53
CA LEU A 238 -15.56 10.48 -1.02
C LEU A 238 -14.33 10.97 -1.79
N THR A 239 -14.43 11.02 -3.12
CA THR A 239 -13.34 11.48 -3.99
C THR A 239 -12.99 12.94 -3.74
N VAL A 240 -14.01 13.81 -3.59
CA VAL A 240 -13.81 15.22 -3.22
C VAL A 240 -13.21 15.34 -1.82
N ALA A 241 -13.69 14.55 -0.85
CA ALA A 241 -13.15 14.55 0.50
C ALA A 241 -11.66 14.17 0.51
N ARG A 242 -11.27 13.11 -0.23
CA ARG A 242 -9.86 12.72 -0.36
C ARG A 242 -9.01 13.80 -1.01
N ALA A 243 -9.49 14.43 -2.08
CA ALA A 243 -8.77 15.52 -2.72
C ALA A 243 -8.56 16.72 -1.78
N LEU A 244 -9.52 17.02 -0.91
CA LEU A 244 -9.39 18.07 0.11
C LEU A 244 -8.40 17.67 1.22
N ASP A 245 -8.35 16.40 1.59
CA ASP A 245 -7.48 15.87 2.66
C ASP A 245 -5.98 15.88 2.28
N THR A 246 -5.66 15.94 0.98
CA THR A 246 -4.27 16.09 0.50
C THR A 246 -3.60 17.42 0.93
N GLY A 247 -4.39 18.38 1.42
CA GLY A 247 -3.88 19.72 1.76
C GLY A 247 -3.60 20.60 0.54
N ALA A 248 -4.18 20.26 -0.63
CA ALA A 248 -4.01 21.02 -1.85
C ALA A 248 -4.36 22.52 -1.67
N PRO A 249 -3.51 23.46 -2.13
CA PRO A 249 -3.71 24.88 -1.86
C PRO A 249 -4.86 25.46 -2.70
N GLY A 250 -5.99 25.68 -2.04
CA GLY A 250 -7.16 26.33 -2.63
C GLY A 250 -7.86 25.51 -3.73
N VAL A 251 -8.88 26.11 -4.33
CA VAL A 251 -9.79 25.43 -5.29
C VAL A 251 -9.04 24.88 -6.51
N GLY A 252 -8.04 25.61 -7.02
CA GLY A 252 -7.25 25.17 -8.17
C GLY A 252 -6.43 23.91 -7.87
N GLY A 253 -5.83 23.82 -6.68
CA GLY A 253 -5.09 22.63 -6.25
C GLY A 253 -6.01 21.41 -6.09
N THR A 254 -7.17 21.59 -5.46
CA THR A 254 -8.15 20.51 -5.32
C THR A 254 -8.67 20.02 -6.68
N LEU A 255 -8.91 20.93 -7.63
CA LEU A 255 -9.32 20.55 -8.99
C LEU A 255 -8.23 19.79 -9.74
N ALA A 256 -6.96 20.19 -9.59
CA ALA A 256 -5.85 19.45 -10.16
C ALA A 256 -5.83 18.03 -9.59
N GLU A 257 -5.89 17.88 -8.26
CA GLU A 257 -5.89 16.58 -7.58
C GLU A 257 -7.04 15.67 -8.04
N LEU A 258 -8.25 16.22 -8.21
CA LEU A 258 -9.40 15.48 -8.72
C LEU A 258 -9.17 14.92 -10.14
N VAL A 259 -8.44 15.66 -10.98
CA VAL A 259 -8.23 15.32 -12.39
C VAL A 259 -6.96 14.49 -12.60
N THR A 260 -5.95 14.62 -11.74
CA THR A 260 -4.68 13.89 -11.87
C THR A 260 -4.62 12.66 -10.95
N GLY A 261 -5.07 12.79 -9.71
CA GLY A 261 -4.98 11.74 -8.69
C GLY A 261 -6.24 10.88 -8.56
N GLN A 262 -7.42 11.39 -8.95
CA GLN A 262 -8.69 10.72 -8.69
C GLN A 262 -9.62 10.55 -9.91
N VAL A 263 -9.09 10.71 -11.13
CA VAL A 263 -9.91 10.86 -12.34
C VAL A 263 -10.88 9.70 -12.57
N TRP A 264 -10.41 8.46 -12.40
CA TRP A 264 -11.20 7.27 -12.67
C TRP A 264 -12.32 7.06 -11.65
N THR A 265 -12.02 7.31 -10.38
CA THR A 265 -13.01 7.23 -9.29
C THR A 265 -14.08 8.30 -9.48
N LEU A 266 -13.68 9.53 -9.82
CA LEU A 266 -14.59 10.63 -10.09
C LEU A 266 -15.49 10.33 -11.31
N LEU A 267 -14.91 9.89 -12.43
CA LEU A 267 -15.66 9.53 -13.64
C LEU A 267 -16.62 8.36 -13.40
N THR A 268 -16.23 7.38 -12.58
CA THR A 268 -17.10 6.25 -12.21
C THR A 268 -18.31 6.74 -11.41
N GLY A 269 -18.09 7.63 -10.43
CA GLY A 269 -19.17 8.21 -9.64
C GLY A 269 -20.12 9.08 -10.48
N LEU A 270 -19.58 9.92 -11.36
CA LEU A 270 -20.36 10.74 -12.28
C LEU A 270 -21.12 9.90 -13.31
N GLY A 271 -20.50 8.83 -13.83
CA GLY A 271 -21.14 7.88 -14.72
C GLY A 271 -22.33 7.17 -14.06
N ALA A 272 -22.19 6.78 -12.79
CA ALA A 272 -23.28 6.18 -12.02
C ALA A 272 -24.43 7.16 -11.71
N LEU A 273 -24.13 8.46 -11.58
CA LEU A 273 -25.15 9.51 -11.43
C LEU A 273 -25.90 9.80 -12.74
N ALA A 274 -25.23 9.63 -13.88
CA ALA A 274 -25.81 9.88 -15.20
C ALA A 274 -26.65 8.70 -15.74
N ALA A 275 -26.39 7.49 -15.26
CA ALA A 275 -27.06 6.24 -15.64
C ALA A 275 -28.46 6.10 -15.02
#